data_AF-A0A966X5K5-F1
#
_entry.id   AF-A0A966X5K5-F1
#
_cell.length_a   1.000
_cell.length_b   1.000
_cell.length_c   1.000
_cell.angle_alpha   90.00
_cell.angle_beta   90.00
_cell.angle_gamma   90.00
#
_symmetry.space_group_name_H-M   'P 1'
#
loop_
_entity.id
_entity.type
_entity.pdbx_description
1 polymer ?
#
loop_
_entity_poly.entity_id
_entity_poly.type
_entity_poly.pdbx_seq_one_letter_code
_entity_poly.pdbx_strand_id
1 'polypeptide(L)'
;VAQDWPTWQTPPAALRPLLEEVGRVYPAVMLANAEAIAQGESTFVTEILGETWEQPVFVYQARCLKVLRTQFDELAAPERDQFMAMIEGTGCEDLFLNLKGHNAID
;
A
#
# COMPACT_ATOMS: atom_id res chain seq x y z
N VAL A 1 -15.71 -7.46 21.70
CA VAL A 1 -14.24 -7.56 21.60
C VAL A 1 -13.80 -6.43 20.69
N ALA A 2 -13.45 -5.27 21.25
CA ALA A 2 -13.21 -4.05 20.48
C ALA A 2 -12.27 -3.11 21.23
N GLN A 3 -11.19 -3.65 21.83
CA GLN A 3 -10.26 -2.85 22.61
C GLN A 3 -8.80 -3.32 22.53
N ASP A 4 -8.43 -4.04 21.45
CA ASP A 4 -7.03 -4.37 21.16
C ASP A 4 -6.36 -3.36 20.23
N TRP A 5 -7.14 -2.49 19.56
CA TRP A 5 -6.60 -1.44 18.70
C TRP A 5 -6.62 -0.07 19.40
N PRO A 6 -5.46 0.52 19.67
CA PRO A 6 -5.38 1.87 20.23
C PRO A 6 -5.99 2.91 19.31
N THR A 7 -6.73 3.87 19.88
CA THR A 7 -7.19 5.08 19.20
C THR A 7 -6.02 6.07 19.14
N TRP A 8 -5.16 5.92 18.14
CA TRP A 8 -4.00 6.80 17.98
C TRP A 8 -4.42 8.17 17.47
N GLN A 9 -4.68 9.12 18.38
CA GLN A 9 -4.63 10.54 18.01
C GLN A 9 -3.20 10.96 17.63
N THR A 10 -2.20 10.29 18.20
CA THR A 10 -0.79 10.41 17.85
C THR A 10 -0.15 9.03 17.86
N PRO A 11 0.45 8.56 16.75
CA PRO A 11 1.12 7.26 16.71
C PRO A 11 2.40 7.27 17.55
N PRO A 12 2.83 6.10 18.08
CA PRO A 12 4.11 6.00 18.77
C PRO A 12 5.26 6.42 17.85
N ALA A 13 6.27 7.12 18.40
CA ALA A 13 7.42 7.57 17.61
C ALA A 13 8.15 6.44 16.87
N ALA A 14 8.13 5.22 17.42
CA ALA A 14 8.73 4.04 16.82
C ALA A 14 8.00 3.53 15.56
N LEU A 15 6.77 3.95 15.31
CA LEU A 15 6.01 3.53 14.13
C LEU A 15 6.57 4.16 12.85
N ARG A 16 7.04 5.41 12.92
CA ARG A 16 7.51 6.17 11.77
C ARG A 16 8.69 5.47 11.06
N PRO A 17 9.80 5.10 11.73
CA PRO A 17 10.89 4.37 11.07
C PRO A 17 10.48 3.02 10.48
N LEU A 18 9.50 2.33 11.09
CA LEU A 18 8.98 1.08 10.56
C LEU A 18 8.20 1.30 9.25
N LEU A 19 7.36 2.34 9.21
CA LEU A 19 6.64 2.71 7.99
C LEU A 19 7.59 3.17 6.88
N GLU A 20 8.69 3.84 7.21
CA GLU A 20 9.73 4.20 6.24
C GLU A 20 10.45 2.97 5.67
N GLU A 21 10.71 1.95 6.49
CA GLU A 21 11.28 0.69 6.02
C GLU A 21 10.29 -0.05 5.09
N VAL A 22 9.02 -0.12 5.49
CA VAL A 22 7.96 -0.73 4.68
C VAL A 22 7.80 0.03 3.36
N GLY A 23 7.73 1.36 3.40
CA GLY A 23 7.49 2.21 2.25
C GLY A 23 8.63 2.23 1.23
N ARG A 24 9.85 1.89 1.64
CA ARG A 24 10.99 1.71 0.72
C ARG A 24 10.93 0.45 -0.13
N VAL A 25 10.11 -0.53 0.25
CA VAL A 25 10.16 -1.89 -0.34
C VAL A 25 8.79 -2.34 -0.84
N TYR A 26 7.79 -2.38 0.04
CA TYR A 26 6.51 -3.00 -0.25
C TYR A 26 5.70 -2.30 -1.35
N PRO A 27 5.65 -0.95 -1.44
CA PRO A 27 4.90 -0.28 -2.50
C PRO A 27 5.33 -0.71 -3.90
N ALA A 28 6.63 -0.75 -4.18
CA ALA A 28 7.16 -1.16 -5.48
C ALA A 28 6.71 -2.58 -5.88
N VAL A 29 6.78 -3.52 -4.93
CA VAL A 29 6.35 -4.92 -5.15
C VAL A 29 4.84 -5.02 -5.34
N MET A 30 4.06 -4.39 -4.46
CA MET A 30 2.60 -4.51 -4.47
C MET A 30 1.97 -3.90 -5.72
N LEU A 31 2.49 -2.75 -6.17
CA LEU A 31 2.02 -2.07 -7.37
C LEU A 31 2.41 -2.84 -8.64
N ALA A 32 3.67 -3.26 -8.78
CA ALA A 32 4.11 -4.03 -9.94
C ALA A 32 3.39 -5.39 -10.04
N ASN A 33 3.18 -6.07 -8.92
CA ASN A 33 2.41 -7.31 -8.85
C ASN A 33 0.95 -7.11 -9.31
N ALA A 34 0.29 -6.06 -8.82
CA ALA A 34 -1.09 -5.78 -9.19
C ALA A 34 -1.23 -5.44 -10.68
N GLU A 35 -0.29 -4.67 -11.23
CA GLU A 35 -0.25 -4.35 -12.66
C GLU A 35 -0.04 -5.59 -13.52
N ALA A 36 0.93 -6.44 -13.18
CA ALA A 36 1.19 -7.68 -13.90
C ALA A 36 -0.04 -8.62 -13.91
N ILE A 37 -0.73 -8.74 -12.78
CA ILE A 37 -1.99 -9.50 -12.70
C ILE A 37 -3.06 -8.90 -13.62
N ALA A 38 -3.22 -7.57 -13.64
CA ALA A 38 -4.18 -6.89 -14.50
C ALA A 38 -3.88 -7.11 -16.00
N GLN A 39 -2.61 -7.26 -16.35
CA GLN A 39 -2.15 -7.55 -17.71
C GLN A 39 -2.20 -9.06 -18.07
N GLY A 40 -2.53 -9.93 -17.11
CA GLY A 40 -2.56 -11.38 -17.32
C GLY A 40 -1.17 -12.03 -17.35
N GLU A 41 -0.16 -11.33 -16.82
CA GLU A 41 1.22 -11.82 -16.75
C GLU A 41 1.40 -12.85 -15.64
N SER A 42 2.40 -13.71 -15.82
CA SER A 42 2.74 -14.77 -14.86
C SER A 42 3.86 -14.39 -13.89
N THR A 43 4.64 -13.37 -14.24
CA THR A 43 5.77 -12.84 -13.47
C THR A 43 5.80 -11.32 -13.59
N PHE A 44 6.52 -10.65 -12.69
CA PHE A 44 6.79 -9.23 -12.79
C PHE A 44 8.22 -8.92 -12.35
N VAL A 45 8.72 -7.80 -12.86
CA VAL A 45 10.00 -7.22 -12.47
C VAL A 45 9.74 -5.82 -11.92
N THR A 46 10.42 -5.47 -10.84
CA THR A 46 10.45 -4.12 -10.28
C THR A 46 11.83 -3.80 -9.72
N GLU A 47 12.08 -2.57 -9.33
CA GLU A 47 13.31 -2.16 -8.65
C GLU A 47 13.04 -1.96 -7.16
N ILE A 48 13.90 -2.51 -6.31
CA ILE A 48 13.88 -2.31 -4.87
C ILE A 48 15.28 -1.88 -4.45
N LEU A 49 15.40 -0.67 -3.88
CA LEU A 49 16.67 -0.14 -3.38
C LEU A 49 17.81 -0.18 -4.42
N GLY A 50 17.50 0.06 -5.70
CA GLY A 50 18.46 0.05 -6.81
C GLY A 50 18.77 -1.34 -7.39
N GLU A 51 18.14 -2.39 -6.86
CA GLU A 51 18.36 -3.77 -7.31
C GLU A 51 17.11 -4.32 -8.03
N THR A 52 17.34 -5.14 -9.04
CA THR A 52 16.26 -5.81 -9.78
C THR A 52 15.62 -6.88 -8.90
N TRP A 53 14.30 -6.80 -8.76
CA TRP A 53 13.47 -7.79 -8.10
C TRP A 53 12.54 -8.45 -9.12
N GLU A 54 12.59 -9.78 -9.23
CA GLU A 54 11.72 -10.57 -10.11
C GLU A 54 11.04 -11.68 -9.32
N GLN A 55 9.74 -11.87 -9.54
CA GLN A 55 9.00 -12.99 -8.96
C GLN A 55 7.74 -13.34 -9.76
N PRO A 56 7.15 -14.54 -9.55
CA PRO A 56 5.79 -14.83 -9.97
C PRO A 56 4.77 -13.88 -9.36
N VAL A 57 3.66 -13.68 -10.09
CA VAL A 57 2.52 -12.92 -9.57
C VAL A 57 1.94 -13.57 -8.31
N PHE A 58 1.55 -12.74 -7.34
CA PHE A 58 0.97 -13.16 -6.07
C PHE A 58 -0.43 -12.58 -5.89
N VAL A 59 -1.44 -13.37 -6.29
CA VAL A 59 -2.86 -12.97 -6.30
C VAL A 59 -3.36 -12.50 -4.93
N TYR A 60 -2.92 -13.15 -3.85
CA TYR A 60 -3.34 -12.76 -2.50
C TYR A 60 -2.85 -11.35 -2.13
N GLN A 61 -1.60 -11.00 -2.48
CA GLN A 61 -1.06 -9.67 -2.23
C GLN A 61 -1.79 -8.58 -3.02
N ALA A 62 -2.21 -8.85 -4.26
CA ALA A 62 -3.06 -7.93 -5.02
C ALA A 62 -4.44 -7.75 -4.38
N ARG A 63 -5.02 -8.83 -3.82
CA ARG A 63 -6.26 -8.73 -3.03
C ARG A 63 -6.06 -7.87 -1.78
N CYS A 64 -4.94 -8.02 -1.07
CA CYS A 64 -4.61 -7.18 0.07
C CYS A 64 -4.55 -5.69 -0.33
N LEU A 65 -3.89 -5.37 -1.44
CA LEU A 65 -3.85 -4.00 -1.96
C LEU A 65 -5.25 -3.46 -2.28
N LYS A 66 -6.10 -4.27 -2.94
CA LYS A 66 -7.49 -3.88 -3.21
C LYS A 66 -8.24 -3.56 -1.91
N VAL A 67 -8.16 -4.44 -0.91
CA VAL A 67 -8.83 -4.25 0.39
C VAL A 67 -8.33 -2.99 1.09
N LEU A 68 -7.02 -2.74 1.12
CA LEU A 68 -6.44 -1.53 1.71
C LEU A 68 -7.01 -0.25 1.07
N ARG A 69 -7.06 -0.22 -0.26
CA ARG A 69 -7.61 0.93 -1.01
C ARG A 69 -9.11 1.11 -0.80
N THR A 70 -9.87 0.02 -0.84
CA THR A 70 -11.32 0.08 -0.57
C THR A 70 -11.60 0.60 0.84
N GLN A 71 -10.90 0.11 1.86
CA GLN A 71 -11.08 0.59 3.23
C GLN A 71 -10.66 2.05 3.40
N PHE A 72 -9.62 2.48 2.68
CA PHE A 72 -9.22 3.89 2.65
C PHE A 72 -10.27 4.79 1.99
N ASP A 73 -10.88 4.33 0.89
CA ASP A 73 -11.95 5.05 0.19
C ASP A 73 -13.24 5.14 1.04
N GLU A 74 -13.48 4.18 1.93
CA GLU A 74 -14.59 4.17 2.88
C GLU A 74 -14.39 5.13 4.07
N LEU A 75 -13.17 5.63 4.31
CA LEU A 75 -12.92 6.60 5.36
C LEU A 75 -13.60 7.94 5.05
N ALA A 76 -14.16 8.56 6.08
CA ALA A 76 -14.57 9.95 6.00
C ALA A 76 -13.35 10.85 5.79
N ALA A 77 -13.58 12.03 5.18
CA ALA A 77 -12.52 12.93 4.77
C ALA A 77 -11.51 13.28 5.89
N PRO A 78 -11.91 13.65 7.12
CA PRO A 78 -10.93 14.00 8.15
C PRO A 78 -10.07 12.82 8.61
N GLU A 79 -10.62 11.60 8.66
CA GLU A 79 -9.85 10.38 8.99
C GLU A 79 -8.88 10.03 7.87
N ARG A 80 -9.29 10.21 6.61
CA ARG A 80 -8.45 9.99 5.44
C ARG A 80 -7.26 10.96 5.43
N ASP A 81 -7.51 12.24 5.69
CA ASP A 81 -6.46 13.27 5.77
C ASP A 81 -5.50 13.00 6.94
N GLN A 82 -6.02 12.59 8.09
CA GLN A 82 -5.20 12.18 9.24
C GLN A 82 -4.32 10.97 8.91
N PHE A 83 -4.87 9.96 8.23
CA PHE A 83 -4.11 8.79 7.81
C PHE A 83 -3.00 9.16 6.82
N MET A 84 -3.32 9.98 5.80
CA MET A 84 -2.33 10.43 4.82
C MET A 84 -1.21 11.22 5.49
N ALA A 85 -1.53 12.14 6.40
CA ALA A 85 -0.54 12.89 7.16
C ALA A 85 0.37 12.01 8.03
N MET A 86 -0.13 10.87 8.53
CA MET A 86 0.65 9.92 9.31
C MET A 86 1.68 9.14 8.46
N ILE A 87 1.34 8.84 7.21
CA ILE A 87 2.22 8.06 6.31
C ILE A 87 3.03 8.94 5.35
N GLU A 88 2.76 10.23 5.27
CA GLU A 88 3.45 11.16 4.36
C GLU A 88 4.97 11.15 4.56
N GLY A 89 5.69 10.98 3.44
CA GLY A 89 7.15 10.91 3.41
C GLY A 89 7.71 9.59 3.92
N THR A 90 6.90 8.54 4.03
CA THR A 90 7.38 7.18 4.37
C THR A 90 7.57 6.30 3.14
N GLY A 91 6.96 6.67 2.01
CA GLY A 91 6.83 5.85 0.80
C GLY A 91 5.55 4.99 0.79
N CYS A 92 4.91 4.76 1.94
CA CYS A 92 3.65 4.02 2.00
C CYS A 92 2.49 4.74 1.27
N GLU A 93 2.56 6.06 1.12
CA GLU A 93 1.58 6.89 0.42
C GLU A 93 1.39 6.46 -1.05
N ASP A 94 2.41 5.88 -1.69
CA ASP A 94 2.33 5.39 -3.07
C ASP A 94 1.26 4.29 -3.24
N LEU A 95 0.98 3.54 -2.18
CA LEU A 95 -0.09 2.53 -2.18
C LEU A 95 -1.48 3.16 -2.38
N PHE A 96 -1.65 4.45 -2.09
CA PHE A 96 -2.94 5.15 -2.14
C PHE A 96 -3.00 6.24 -3.22
N LEU A 97 -1.85 6.75 -3.67
CA LEU A 97 -1.76 7.83 -4.66
C LEU A 97 -1.67 7.31 -6.11
N ASN A 98 -1.11 6.11 -6.33
CA ASN A 98 -0.81 5.61 -7.67
C ASN A 98 -1.82 4.56 -8.17
N LEU A 99 -2.91 5.06 -8.74
CA LEU A 99 -3.66 4.37 -9.79
C LEU A 99 -3.85 5.34 -10.95
N LYS A 100 -3.16 5.07 -12.08
CA LYS A 100 -3.79 5.37 -13.36
C LYS A 100 -5.05 4.51 -13.42
N GLY A 101 -6.22 5.13 -13.25
CA GLY A 101 -7.51 4.46 -13.35
C GLY A 101 -8.00 3.81 -12.05
N HIS A 102 -8.62 4.61 -11.18
CA HIS A 102 -9.83 4.13 -10.51
C HIS A 102 -10.81 3.67 -11.62
N ASN A 103 -11.38 2.48 -11.48
CA ASN A 103 -12.28 1.74 -12.38
C ASN A 103 -11.61 0.77 -13.37
N ALA A 104 -11.08 -0.35 -12.88
CA ALA A 104 -10.95 -1.57 -13.68
C ALA A 104 -10.98 -2.84 -12.82
N ILE A 105 -11.89 -2.94 -11.85
CA ILE A 105 -12.34 -4.24 -11.34
C ILE A 105 -13.83 -4.13 -11.01
N ASP A 106 -14.62 -3.95 -12.08
CA ASP A 106 -15.95 -4.54 -12.25
C ASP A 106 -15.90 -5.41 -13.51
#